data_AF-A0A968HNY3-F1
#
_entry.id   AF-A0A968HNY3-F1
#
_cell.length_a   1.000
_cell.length_b   1.000
_cell.length_c   1.000
_cell.angle_alpha   90.00
_cell.angle_beta   90.00
_cell.angle_gamma   90.00
#
_symmetry.space_group_name_H-M   'P 1'
#
loop_
_entity.id
_entity.type
_entity.pdbx_description
1 polymer ?
#
loop_
_entity_poly.entity_id
_entity_poly.type
_entity_poly.pdbx_seq_one_letter_code
_entity_poly.pdbx_strand_id
1 'polypeptide(L)'
;MREFDTPDSLTSGVCRPGQNEIWFRVRMAFWDECHGVCTGVTNATPDTELQPEWANPDNPGGQKRELLLATSSAVSDNVMAITGRHELGHVLGFAHEHERFDLADPGCTPKWGWRTLTPPDDLSIMGYDSCDGIANNQPRLSPYDRLGAFYQYTWARRHALMMGGGSSIENLAYDSSGRAGIAWHRPWDHEIELWTSAGSPGEPLEFHASHHCLSGNQGACKGDVVEHARQRPSPLFASGMAADLDVLMLGPGVGIDDVIQNNKNGIFQPQPIAIDGYAIPVIGSFEHDIDDELLLYRPGPEEDTLVVFDADGGISSLPLGYSDYAIPLVGRFRGFGGGGNDIIWYQPHHNTLHVWQWQNFESFEFWENGPDDAKSIGLSPLTEYIPILGDFNGDTFTDMFWYAPGRVTDWLWESASTQEAILFSVFPHDVDGEYRPFVGDFDGDDIHDILWYAVADEVDGVNSVIWYFDDKGGHDVRIFTIHGDYTPIIGDFDDDGCSDVLWYEPTAEDGSSPLWRCLPGERDFACDPPVIHPSQGYPIGNGGAY
;
A
#
# COMPACT_ATOMS: atom_id res chain seq x y z
N MET A 1 12.80 32.57 9.59
CA MET A 1 12.85 32.80 11.05
C MET A 1 11.68 33.71 11.45
N ARG A 2 10.49 33.14 11.60
CA ARG A 2 9.38 33.73 12.35
C ARG A 2 8.69 32.60 13.10
N GLU A 3 8.49 32.88 14.37
CA GLU A 3 7.92 32.05 15.42
C GLU A 3 6.47 31.66 15.10
N PHE A 4 6.14 30.37 15.23
CA PHE A 4 4.77 29.89 15.39
C PHE A 4 4.63 29.39 16.81
N ASP A 5 4.09 30.24 17.67
CA ASP A 5 3.39 29.84 18.90
C ASP A 5 2.60 31.05 19.40
N THR A 6 1.27 30.94 19.38
CA THR A 6 0.40 31.52 20.43
C THR A 6 -1.03 31.01 20.20
N PRO A 7 -1.58 30.23 21.14
CA PRO A 7 -2.96 29.77 21.09
C PRO A 7 -3.84 30.77 21.84
N ASP A 8 -4.70 31.50 21.14
CA ASP A 8 -5.88 32.10 21.79
C ASP A 8 -7.02 32.41 20.80
N SER A 9 -8.14 31.76 21.09
CA SER A 9 -9.55 32.13 20.84
C SER A 9 -10.36 31.19 19.92
N LEU A 10 -11.27 30.49 20.61
CA LEU A 10 -12.22 29.47 20.19
C LEU A 10 -13.50 30.07 19.56
N THR A 11 -14.13 29.33 18.65
CA THR A 11 -15.58 29.04 18.67
C THR A 11 -15.93 27.74 17.93
N SER A 12 -16.55 26.81 18.66
CA SER A 12 -17.42 25.67 18.30
C SER A 12 -17.03 24.67 17.18
N GLY A 13 -16.81 23.41 17.57
CA GLY A 13 -17.20 22.24 16.75
C GLY A 13 -16.12 21.50 15.97
N VAL A 14 -14.82 21.61 16.31
CA VAL A 14 -13.74 20.96 15.55
C VAL A 14 -12.89 20.10 16.48
N CYS A 15 -12.87 18.77 16.25
CA CYS A 15 -11.85 17.90 16.80
C CYS A 15 -10.50 18.33 16.20
N ARG A 16 -9.59 18.83 17.03
CA ARG A 16 -8.21 19.10 16.61
C ARG A 16 -7.30 18.02 17.17
N PRO A 17 -6.62 17.26 16.32
CA PRO A 17 -5.52 16.46 16.77
C PRO A 17 -4.25 17.27 17.01
N GLY A 18 -3.37 16.69 17.82
CA GLY A 18 -2.08 17.25 18.21
C GLY A 18 -1.17 17.50 17.02
N GLN A 19 -0.36 18.54 17.12
CA GLN A 19 0.63 18.90 16.11
C GLN A 19 1.98 18.26 16.42
N ASN A 20 2.58 17.72 15.36
CA ASN A 20 4.00 17.50 15.11
C ASN A 20 4.73 16.41 15.90
N GLU A 21 4.74 15.19 15.36
CA GLU A 21 5.94 14.35 15.32
C GLU A 21 5.98 13.58 13.98
N ILE A 22 7.12 13.63 13.27
CA ILE A 22 7.25 13.20 11.87
C ILE A 22 8.08 11.91 11.82
N TRP A 23 7.63 10.89 11.09
CA TRP A 23 8.34 9.61 10.90
C TRP A 23 9.69 9.76 10.18
N PHE A 24 9.84 10.80 9.37
CA PHE A 24 11.13 11.28 8.89
C PHE A 24 11.21 12.81 8.95
N ARG A 25 12.20 13.36 9.64
CA ARG A 25 12.41 14.81 9.67
C ARG A 25 13.22 15.23 8.45
N VAL A 26 12.62 16.02 7.56
CA VAL A 26 13.39 16.79 6.56
C VAL A 26 13.90 18.06 7.24
N ARG A 27 15.21 18.25 7.32
CA ARG A 27 15.78 19.51 7.81
C ARG A 27 16.95 19.98 6.98
N MET A 28 17.13 21.30 6.99
CA MET A 28 18.28 21.92 6.37
C MET A 28 19.53 21.66 7.22
N ALA A 29 20.57 21.11 6.61
CA ALA A 29 21.83 20.87 7.28
C ALA A 29 22.58 22.19 7.57
N PHE A 30 23.20 22.28 8.74
CA PHE A 30 24.19 23.32 9.02
C PHE A 30 25.56 22.94 8.45
N TRP A 31 26.42 23.93 8.19
CA TRP A 31 27.66 23.80 7.40
C TRP A 31 28.67 22.76 7.93
N ASP A 32 28.53 22.30 9.17
CA ASP A 32 29.39 21.33 9.84
C ASP A 32 28.77 19.95 10.03
N GLU A 33 27.47 19.78 9.76
CA GLU A 33 26.75 18.49 9.84
C GLU A 33 26.94 17.64 8.57
N CYS A 34 27.28 18.30 7.46
CA CYS A 34 27.70 17.66 6.23
C CYS A 34 29.22 17.74 6.11
N HIS A 35 29.92 16.61 6.14
CA HIS A 35 31.38 16.58 5.93
C HIS A 35 31.74 16.86 4.45
N GLY A 36 31.60 18.11 3.99
CA GLY A 36 31.98 18.56 2.65
C GLY A 36 30.81 19.10 1.81
N VAL A 37 30.92 19.03 0.48
CA VAL A 37 29.87 19.42 -0.47
C VAL A 37 28.82 18.30 -0.55
N CYS A 38 28.15 17.98 0.56
CA CYS A 38 27.04 17.05 0.54
C CYS A 38 25.80 17.80 0.06
N THR A 39 25.04 17.22 -0.88
CA THR A 39 23.74 17.76 -1.31
C THR A 39 22.59 17.18 -0.49
N GLY A 40 22.75 15.97 0.08
CA GLY A 40 21.84 15.34 1.02
C GLY A 40 22.48 14.15 1.74
N VAL A 41 21.91 13.77 2.90
CA VAL A 41 22.28 12.58 3.69
C VAL A 41 21.07 12.11 4.49
N THR A 42 20.81 10.81 4.54
CA THR A 42 19.90 10.19 5.52
C THR A 42 20.62 9.37 6.60
N ASN A 43 20.06 9.33 7.80
CA ASN A 43 20.50 8.42 8.87
C ASN A 43 19.79 7.05 8.83
N ALA A 44 18.77 6.91 7.97
CA ALA A 44 17.93 5.73 7.87
C ALA A 44 18.20 5.01 6.54
N THR A 45 18.92 3.89 6.63
CA THR A 45 19.07 2.91 5.56
C THR A 45 18.47 1.58 6.02
N PRO A 46 18.20 0.63 5.13
CA PRO A 46 17.67 -0.69 5.50
C PRO A 46 18.55 -1.49 6.48
N ASP A 47 19.82 -1.11 6.66
CA ASP A 47 20.73 -1.71 7.65
C ASP A 47 20.77 -0.97 8.99
N THR A 48 20.49 0.33 8.99
CA THR A 48 20.55 1.19 10.20
C THR A 48 19.17 1.49 10.78
N GLU A 49 18.09 1.13 10.07
CA GLU A 49 16.67 1.46 10.35
C GLU A 49 16.23 1.18 11.79
N LEU A 50 16.81 0.16 12.44
CA LEU A 50 16.41 -0.29 13.78
C LEU A 50 17.60 -0.50 14.73
N GLN A 51 18.70 0.23 14.52
CA GLN A 51 19.92 0.12 15.33
C GLN A 51 19.97 1.17 16.47
N PRO A 52 19.84 0.75 17.75
CA PRO A 52 19.86 1.67 18.89
C PRO A 52 21.18 2.44 19.05
N GLU A 53 22.27 1.93 18.49
CA GLU A 53 23.60 2.57 18.51
C GLU A 53 23.68 3.87 17.71
N TRP A 54 22.68 4.15 16.86
CA TRP A 54 22.54 5.43 16.14
C TRP A 54 21.71 6.46 16.93
N ALA A 55 21.31 6.15 18.17
CA ALA A 55 20.63 7.09 19.04
C ALA A 55 21.49 8.33 19.31
N ASN A 56 20.86 9.50 19.26
CA ASN A 56 21.46 10.79 19.61
C ASN A 56 20.45 11.64 20.40
N PRO A 57 20.83 12.82 20.93
CA PRO A 57 19.91 13.65 21.72
C PRO A 57 18.61 14.04 21.00
N ASP A 58 18.63 14.14 19.67
CA ASP A 58 17.47 14.46 18.83
C ASP A 58 16.73 13.22 18.29
N ASN A 59 17.35 12.04 18.41
CA ASN A 59 16.81 10.71 18.11
C ASN A 59 17.09 9.74 19.27
N PRO A 60 16.49 9.93 20.45
CA PRO A 60 16.75 9.11 21.63
C PRO A 60 16.11 7.72 21.46
N GLY A 61 16.80 6.85 20.73
CA GLY A 61 16.34 5.50 20.38
C GLY A 61 16.87 4.99 19.04
N GLY A 62 17.41 5.86 18.19
CA GLY A 62 17.92 5.48 16.86
C GLY A 62 16.82 5.29 15.80
N GLN A 63 15.55 5.54 16.16
CA GLN A 63 14.37 5.19 15.35
C GLN A 63 13.79 6.36 14.53
N LYS A 64 14.11 7.62 14.87
CA LYS A 64 13.70 8.79 14.10
C LYS A 64 14.52 8.86 12.81
N ARG A 65 13.85 8.83 11.67
CA ARG A 65 14.48 8.98 10.35
C ARG A 65 14.74 10.48 10.12
N GLU A 66 15.89 10.84 9.61
CA GLU A 66 16.22 12.23 9.28
C GLU A 66 16.79 12.30 7.87
N LEU A 67 16.21 13.17 7.06
CA LEU A 67 16.67 13.51 5.73
C LEU A 67 17.25 14.92 5.76
N LEU A 68 18.57 14.99 5.73
CA LEU A 68 19.32 16.23 5.74
C LEU A 68 19.52 16.68 4.31
N LEU A 69 19.07 17.90 3.98
CA LEU A 69 19.33 18.52 2.69
C LEU A 69 20.22 19.75 2.89
N ALA A 70 21.24 19.90 2.05
CA ALA A 70 22.11 21.07 2.12
C ALA A 70 21.67 22.11 1.08
N THR A 71 21.25 23.29 1.53
CA THR A 71 21.13 24.45 0.64
C THR A 71 22.42 25.25 0.66
N SER A 72 23.27 25.07 -0.35
CA SER A 72 24.14 26.17 -0.76
C SER A 72 23.39 27.00 -1.81
N SER A 73 23.70 28.30 -1.92
CA SER A 73 23.15 29.19 -2.96
C SER A 73 23.49 28.76 -4.41
N ALA A 74 24.20 27.64 -4.58
CA ALA A 74 24.62 27.09 -5.86
C ALA A 74 23.84 25.82 -6.28
N VAL A 75 22.92 25.31 -5.46
CA VAL A 75 22.08 24.15 -5.79
C VAL A 75 20.77 24.61 -6.43
N SER A 76 20.42 24.05 -7.59
CA SER A 76 19.13 24.32 -8.25
C SER A 76 17.99 23.47 -7.66
N ASP A 77 16.75 23.93 -7.79
CA ASP A 77 15.56 23.18 -7.35
C ASP A 77 15.51 21.75 -7.91
N ASN A 78 15.91 21.56 -9.16
CA ASN A 78 15.96 20.24 -9.80
C ASN A 78 16.96 19.31 -9.09
N VAL A 79 18.13 19.83 -8.70
CA VAL A 79 19.13 19.04 -7.96
C VAL A 79 18.61 18.69 -6.57
N MET A 80 17.94 19.63 -5.88
CA MET A 80 17.30 19.35 -4.60
C MET A 80 16.21 18.27 -4.71
N ALA A 81 15.37 18.33 -5.75
CA ALA A 81 14.32 17.34 -5.96
C ALA A 81 14.90 15.94 -6.23
N ILE A 82 15.93 15.84 -7.07
CA ILE A 82 16.61 14.57 -7.38
C ILE A 82 17.27 14.01 -6.11
N THR A 83 18.03 14.84 -5.39
CA THR A 83 18.69 14.42 -4.14
C THR A 83 17.68 14.03 -3.07
N GLY A 84 16.62 14.81 -2.87
CA GLY A 84 15.56 14.48 -1.92
C GLY A 84 14.90 13.14 -2.23
N ARG A 85 14.63 12.84 -3.51
CA ARG A 85 14.11 11.53 -3.94
C ARG A 85 15.11 10.39 -3.71
N HIS A 86 16.41 10.62 -3.95
CA HIS A 86 17.45 9.63 -3.67
C HIS A 86 17.54 9.30 -2.17
N GLU A 87 17.63 10.33 -1.32
CA GLU A 87 17.70 10.14 0.13
C GLU A 87 16.40 9.55 0.69
N LEU A 88 15.24 9.88 0.09
CA LEU A 88 13.98 9.22 0.41
C LEU A 88 13.97 7.75 -0.05
N GLY A 89 14.59 7.44 -1.20
CA GLY A 89 14.73 6.08 -1.68
C GLY A 89 15.48 5.17 -0.70
N HIS A 90 16.48 5.70 0.02
CA HIS A 90 17.10 4.99 1.15
C HIS A 90 16.11 4.66 2.28
N VAL A 91 15.27 5.63 2.66
CA VAL A 91 14.24 5.46 3.68
C VAL A 91 13.20 4.43 3.26
N LEU A 92 12.80 4.48 1.99
CA LEU A 92 11.86 3.54 1.36
C LEU A 92 12.54 2.20 1.01
N GLY A 93 13.86 2.07 1.12
CA GLY A 93 14.64 0.85 0.85
C GLY A 93 14.76 0.42 -0.61
N PHE A 94 14.84 1.38 -1.53
CA PHE A 94 15.25 1.13 -2.91
C PHE A 94 16.68 0.59 -2.97
N ALA A 95 16.95 -0.27 -3.96
CA ALA A 95 18.28 -0.85 -4.17
C ALA A 95 19.29 0.21 -4.61
N HIS A 96 20.51 0.18 -4.05
CA HIS A 96 21.63 0.90 -4.63
C HIS A 96 22.17 0.16 -5.86
N GLU A 97 21.83 0.68 -7.03
CA GLU A 97 22.13 0.04 -8.32
C GLU A 97 23.61 0.03 -8.67
N HIS A 98 24.35 1.03 -8.18
CA HIS A 98 25.79 1.11 -8.34
C HIS A 98 26.51 -0.09 -7.71
N GLU A 99 25.86 -0.82 -6.80
CA GLU A 99 26.40 -2.03 -6.18
C GLU A 99 25.88 -3.31 -6.86
N ARG A 100 25.13 -3.23 -7.96
CA ARG A 100 24.49 -4.43 -8.51
C ARG A 100 24.28 -4.40 -10.03
N PHE A 101 25.36 -4.59 -10.78
CA PHE A 101 25.36 -5.23 -12.10
C PHE A 101 26.68 -6.02 -12.17
N ASP A 102 26.84 -7.02 -13.04
CA ASP A 102 28.13 -7.71 -13.24
C ASP A 102 29.15 -6.73 -13.87
N LEU A 103 29.58 -5.74 -13.09
CA LEU A 103 30.43 -4.64 -13.48
C LEU A 103 31.87 -4.99 -13.17
N ALA A 104 32.76 -4.63 -14.11
CA ALA A 104 34.19 -4.83 -13.94
C ALA A 104 34.83 -3.83 -12.95
N ASP A 105 34.10 -2.79 -12.52
CA ASP A 105 34.60 -1.77 -11.61
C ASP A 105 34.52 -2.25 -10.14
N PRO A 106 35.65 -2.35 -9.41
CA PRO A 106 35.68 -2.77 -8.01
C PRO A 106 34.81 -1.94 -7.06
N GLY A 107 34.54 -0.67 -7.39
CA GLY A 107 33.67 0.21 -6.61
C GLY A 107 32.19 -0.12 -6.75
N CYS A 108 31.82 -0.86 -7.81
CA CYS A 108 30.45 -1.12 -8.21
C CYS A 108 30.02 -2.58 -7.97
N THR A 109 30.50 -3.19 -6.88
CA THR A 109 30.27 -4.61 -6.56
C THR A 109 29.27 -4.80 -5.42
N PRO A 110 28.45 -5.88 -5.42
CA PRO A 110 27.43 -6.09 -4.38
C PRO A 110 28.03 -6.29 -2.99
N LYS A 111 27.50 -5.57 -2.00
CA LYS A 111 27.98 -5.64 -0.60
C LYS A 111 26.96 -6.13 0.43
N TRP A 112 25.77 -6.58 0.02
CA TRP A 112 24.63 -6.68 0.95
C TRP A 112 24.08 -8.08 1.17
N GLY A 113 23.42 -8.26 2.33
CA GLY A 113 22.72 -9.48 2.75
C GLY A 113 21.22 -9.28 3.00
N TRP A 114 20.59 -8.29 2.35
CA TRP A 114 19.16 -7.97 2.49
C TRP A 114 18.48 -7.89 1.10
N ARG A 115 17.17 -8.18 1.02
CA ARG A 115 16.39 -8.10 -0.23
C ARG A 115 15.78 -6.69 -0.33
N THR A 116 15.97 -6.07 -1.49
CA THR A 116 15.62 -4.68 -1.76
C THR A 116 14.13 -4.51 -2.05
N LEU A 117 13.57 -3.32 -1.85
CA LEU A 117 12.18 -3.04 -2.24
C LEU A 117 11.98 -3.06 -3.76
N THR A 118 13.07 -2.90 -4.50
CA THR A 118 13.09 -2.80 -5.95
C THR A 118 14.21 -3.71 -6.46
N PRO A 119 14.05 -4.44 -7.58
CA PRO A 119 15.20 -5.01 -8.26
C PRO A 119 16.09 -3.88 -8.78
N PRO A 120 17.37 -4.17 -9.10
CA PRO A 120 18.21 -3.22 -9.80
C PRO A 120 17.63 -2.90 -11.17
N ASP A 121 17.58 -1.62 -11.50
CA ASP A 121 17.28 -1.12 -12.83
C ASP A 121 18.39 -0.17 -13.30
N ASP A 122 18.33 0.37 -14.50
CA ASP A 122 19.35 1.33 -14.98
C ASP A 122 18.85 2.77 -14.94
N LEU A 123 17.62 2.98 -14.46
CA LEU A 123 16.90 4.25 -14.43
C LEU A 123 16.51 4.66 -13.00
N SER A 124 16.93 3.95 -11.93
CA SER A 124 16.53 4.31 -10.57
C SER A 124 17.13 5.63 -10.18
N ILE A 125 16.44 6.28 -9.25
CA ILE A 125 16.97 7.44 -8.56
C ILE A 125 18.23 7.11 -7.73
N MET A 126 18.48 5.83 -7.44
CA MET A 126 19.57 5.36 -6.59
C MET A 126 20.93 5.21 -7.31
N GLY A 127 21.00 5.49 -8.61
CA GLY A 127 22.21 5.38 -9.42
C GLY A 127 23.31 6.43 -9.15
N TYR A 128 24.58 6.07 -9.40
CA TYR A 128 25.74 6.96 -9.30
C TYR A 128 26.50 7.11 -10.63
N ASP A 129 27.00 8.33 -10.90
CA ASP A 129 27.76 8.72 -12.11
C ASP A 129 29.03 7.90 -12.40
N SER A 130 29.58 7.22 -11.39
CA SER A 130 30.86 6.51 -11.49
C SER A 130 30.75 5.09 -12.04
N CYS A 131 29.53 4.52 -12.13
CA CYS A 131 29.31 3.16 -12.60
C CYS A 131 28.76 3.17 -14.03
N ASP A 132 29.39 2.42 -14.93
CA ASP A 132 28.98 2.33 -16.33
C ASP A 132 27.59 1.72 -16.47
N GLY A 133 26.74 2.31 -17.33
CA GLY A 133 25.43 1.77 -17.68
C GLY A 133 24.27 2.24 -16.80
N ILE A 134 24.53 3.05 -15.77
CA ILE A 134 23.50 3.63 -14.91
C ILE A 134 23.14 5.04 -15.37
N ALA A 135 21.85 5.33 -15.48
CA ALA A 135 21.38 6.66 -15.83
C ALA A 135 21.45 7.60 -14.62
N ASN A 136 21.81 8.86 -14.87
CA ASN A 136 22.00 9.85 -13.82
C ASN A 136 20.98 10.98 -13.87
N ASN A 137 20.88 11.74 -12.77
CA ASN A 137 20.01 12.91 -12.64
C ASN A 137 18.55 12.61 -13.02
N GLN A 138 18.05 11.44 -12.63
CA GLN A 138 16.71 11.01 -12.96
C GLN A 138 15.68 11.95 -12.30
N PRO A 139 14.88 12.69 -13.09
CA PRO A 139 13.93 13.65 -12.51
C PRO A 139 12.70 12.96 -11.89
N ARG A 140 12.58 11.64 -12.09
CA ARG A 140 11.45 10.81 -11.68
C ARG A 140 11.97 9.46 -11.21
N LEU A 141 11.19 8.78 -10.37
CA LEU A 141 11.43 7.39 -9.99
C LEU A 141 11.35 6.49 -11.23
N SER A 142 12.17 5.43 -11.28
CA SER A 142 12.09 4.40 -12.31
C SER A 142 10.76 3.63 -12.26
N PRO A 143 10.39 2.86 -13.29
CA PRO A 143 9.25 1.93 -13.22
C PRO A 143 9.33 0.99 -12.01
N TYR A 144 10.53 0.53 -11.66
CA TYR A 144 10.74 -0.40 -10.56
C TYR A 144 10.59 0.27 -9.20
N ASP A 145 11.22 1.43 -9.01
CA ASP A 145 11.06 2.27 -7.82
C ASP A 145 9.59 2.55 -7.52
N ARG A 146 8.84 2.89 -8.58
CA ARG A 146 7.39 3.13 -8.48
C ARG A 146 6.65 1.87 -8.09
N LEU A 147 6.92 0.76 -8.76
CA LEU A 147 6.22 -0.50 -8.54
C LEU A 147 6.46 -1.03 -7.11
N GLY A 148 7.71 -1.00 -6.64
CA GLY A 148 8.05 -1.40 -5.27
C GLY A 148 7.41 -0.48 -4.21
N ALA A 149 7.51 0.84 -4.39
CA ALA A 149 6.89 1.79 -3.47
C ALA A 149 5.35 1.69 -3.48
N PHE A 150 4.77 1.51 -4.65
CA PHE A 150 3.35 1.28 -4.82
C PHE A 150 2.93 0.06 -3.99
N TYR A 151 3.54 -1.10 -4.25
CA TYR A 151 3.12 -2.33 -3.60
C TYR A 151 3.24 -2.27 -2.06
N GLN A 152 4.32 -1.70 -1.54
CA GLN A 152 4.56 -1.67 -0.09
C GLN A 152 3.76 -0.60 0.65
N TYR A 153 3.46 0.53 0.02
CA TYR A 153 2.98 1.73 0.72
C TYR A 153 1.64 2.29 0.24
N THR A 154 1.09 1.82 -0.88
CA THR A 154 -0.23 2.29 -1.36
C THR A 154 -1.36 1.31 -1.11
N TRP A 155 -1.10 0.15 -0.48
CA TRP A 155 -2.11 -0.89 -0.26
C TRP A 155 -3.29 -0.46 0.61
N ALA A 156 -3.06 0.37 1.65
CA ALA A 156 -4.14 0.95 2.46
C ALA A 156 -5.16 1.80 1.66
N ARG A 157 -4.90 2.04 0.36
CA ARG A 157 -5.75 2.78 -0.57
C ARG A 157 -6.51 1.89 -1.55
N ARG A 158 -6.31 0.56 -1.50
CA ARG A 158 -6.99 -0.43 -2.34
C ARG A 158 -7.92 -1.28 -1.47
N HIS A 159 -9.13 -1.51 -1.95
CA HIS A 159 -10.07 -2.39 -1.26
C HIS A 159 -9.96 -3.83 -1.81
N ALA A 160 -9.68 -4.81 -0.96
CA ALA A 160 -9.56 -6.23 -1.33
C ALA A 160 -10.90 -6.91 -1.69
N LEU A 161 -12.02 -6.17 -1.65
CA LEU A 161 -13.41 -6.66 -1.80
C LEU A 161 -13.73 -7.26 -3.16
N MET A 162 -12.93 -6.93 -4.16
CA MET A 162 -13.21 -7.26 -5.55
C MET A 162 -12.64 -8.60 -5.98
N MET A 163 -12.17 -9.40 -5.03
CA MET A 163 -11.26 -10.52 -5.30
C MET A 163 -11.91 -11.89 -5.03
N GLY A 164 -12.85 -12.01 -4.08
CA GLY A 164 -13.41 -13.31 -3.66
C GLY A 164 -14.46 -13.91 -4.63
N GLY A 165 -14.48 -15.25 -4.78
CA GLY A 165 -15.27 -15.99 -5.78
C GLY A 165 -16.76 -16.23 -5.49
N GLY A 166 -17.24 -16.04 -4.26
CA GLY A 166 -18.48 -16.67 -3.79
C GLY A 166 -19.63 -15.80 -3.29
N SER A 167 -19.40 -14.55 -2.88
CA SER A 167 -20.47 -13.70 -2.34
C SER A 167 -20.17 -12.22 -2.51
N SER A 168 -21.23 -11.43 -2.69
CA SER A 168 -21.28 -9.97 -2.48
C SER A 168 -21.19 -9.62 -0.98
N ILE A 169 -20.54 -10.47 -0.19
CA ILE A 169 -20.50 -10.40 1.27
C ILE A 169 -19.05 -10.69 1.64
N GLU A 170 -18.46 -9.79 2.40
CA GLU A 170 -17.09 -9.84 2.92
C GLU A 170 -16.96 -10.93 3.98
N ASN A 171 -16.96 -12.17 3.55
CA ASN A 171 -16.95 -13.29 4.47
C ASN A 171 -15.53 -13.73 4.77
N LEU A 172 -14.79 -12.98 5.60
CA LEU A 172 -14.13 -13.48 6.83
C LEU A 172 -12.96 -12.59 7.30
N ALA A 173 -12.98 -12.29 8.59
CA ALA A 173 -11.88 -11.71 9.37
C ALA A 173 -10.60 -12.55 9.31
N TYR A 174 -9.44 -11.91 9.56
CA TYR A 174 -8.15 -12.56 9.78
C TYR A 174 -8.14 -13.64 10.87
N ASP A 175 -9.11 -13.65 11.77
CA ASP A 175 -9.25 -14.62 12.84
C ASP A 175 -10.39 -15.64 12.60
N SER A 176 -10.94 -15.69 11.39
CA SER A 176 -12.12 -16.49 11.00
C SER A 176 -13.44 -16.14 11.71
N SER A 177 -13.53 -15.00 12.40
CA SER A 177 -14.76 -14.56 13.08
C SER A 177 -15.87 -14.09 12.15
N GLY A 178 -15.53 -13.71 10.91
CA GLY A 178 -16.51 -13.08 10.01
C GLY A 178 -16.70 -11.59 10.21
N ARG A 179 -15.81 -10.91 10.93
CA ARG A 179 -15.91 -9.49 11.25
C ARG A 179 -14.74 -8.67 10.72
N ALA A 180 -14.96 -7.38 10.48
CA ALA A 180 -13.87 -6.47 10.14
C ALA A 180 -12.75 -6.45 11.19
N GLY A 181 -11.54 -6.21 10.72
CA GLY A 181 -10.37 -6.16 11.55
C GLY A 181 -9.17 -5.46 10.93
N ILE A 182 -8.11 -5.35 11.73
CA ILE A 182 -6.83 -4.77 11.35
C ILE A 182 -5.72 -5.73 11.79
N ALA A 183 -4.82 -6.07 10.88
CA ALA A 183 -3.63 -6.84 11.19
C ALA A 183 -2.44 -5.91 11.42
N TRP A 184 -1.77 -6.07 12.56
CA TRP A 184 -0.63 -5.27 12.97
C TRP A 184 0.63 -6.11 13.02
N HIS A 185 1.64 -5.75 12.24
CA HIS A 185 2.97 -6.32 12.38
C HIS A 185 3.75 -5.64 13.49
N ARG A 186 4.21 -6.43 14.46
CA ARG A 186 5.02 -5.99 15.59
C ARG A 186 6.42 -6.60 15.48
N PRO A 187 7.34 -5.95 14.75
CA PRO A 187 8.66 -6.54 14.42
C PRO A 187 9.49 -6.85 15.67
N TRP A 188 9.38 -6.04 16.72
CA TRP A 188 10.15 -6.21 17.96
C TRP A 188 9.68 -7.38 18.81
N ASP A 189 8.39 -7.69 18.72
CA ASP A 189 7.75 -8.77 19.46
C ASP A 189 7.74 -10.08 18.65
N HIS A 190 8.11 -10.04 17.35
CA HIS A 190 8.00 -11.16 16.41
C HIS A 190 6.58 -11.74 16.37
N GLU A 191 5.60 -10.84 16.28
CA GLU A 191 4.20 -11.21 16.25
C GLU A 191 3.39 -10.41 15.24
N ILE A 192 2.26 -10.99 14.86
CA ILE A 192 1.11 -10.29 14.33
C ILE A 192 0.09 -10.17 15.44
N GLU A 193 -0.39 -8.95 15.67
CA GLU A 193 -1.55 -8.69 16.49
C GLU A 193 -2.73 -8.43 15.57
N LEU A 194 -3.80 -9.22 15.71
CA LEU A 194 -5.03 -9.06 14.95
C LEU A 194 -6.06 -8.37 15.82
N TRP A 195 -6.57 -7.26 15.34
CA TRP A 195 -7.73 -6.60 15.90
C TRP A 195 -8.95 -7.06 15.14
N THR A 196 -9.97 -7.51 15.88
CA THR A 196 -11.25 -7.94 15.33
C THR A 196 -12.35 -7.15 15.99
N SER A 197 -13.33 -6.68 15.22
CA SER A 197 -14.52 -6.01 15.74
C SER A 197 -15.23 -6.86 16.80
N ALA A 198 -15.51 -6.28 17.96
CA ALA A 198 -16.16 -6.92 19.09
C ALA A 198 -17.55 -6.32 19.40
N GLY A 199 -17.88 -5.18 18.80
CA GLY A 199 -19.13 -4.46 18.99
C GLY A 199 -20.37 -5.16 18.41
N SER A 200 -21.53 -4.55 18.64
CA SER A 200 -22.73 -4.83 17.85
C SER A 200 -22.79 -3.84 16.68
N PRO A 201 -23.38 -4.21 15.54
CA PRO A 201 -23.59 -3.31 14.40
C PRO A 201 -24.10 -1.92 14.79
N GLY A 202 -23.41 -0.87 14.34
CA GLY A 202 -23.78 0.53 14.53
C GLY A 202 -23.51 1.12 15.92
N GLU A 203 -22.95 0.34 16.85
CA GLU A 203 -22.55 0.80 18.19
C GLU A 203 -21.09 1.30 18.18
N PRO A 204 -20.66 2.08 19.20
CA PRO A 204 -19.29 2.58 19.23
C PRO A 204 -18.24 1.48 19.05
N LEU A 205 -17.22 1.78 18.26
CA LEU A 205 -16.21 0.82 17.84
C LEU A 205 -15.43 0.22 19.01
N GLU A 206 -15.39 -1.11 19.04
CA GLU A 206 -14.63 -1.89 20.01
C GLU A 206 -13.86 -2.99 19.29
N PHE A 207 -12.57 -3.12 19.59
CA PHE A 207 -11.71 -4.19 19.05
C PHE A 207 -11.32 -5.19 20.14
N HIS A 208 -11.32 -6.47 19.78
CA HIS A 208 -10.62 -7.51 20.52
C HIS A 208 -9.28 -7.81 19.83
N ALA A 209 -8.20 -7.86 20.60
CA ALA A 209 -6.87 -8.20 20.10
C ALA A 209 -6.53 -9.69 20.33
N SER A 210 -6.09 -10.39 19.29
CA SER A 210 -5.39 -11.68 19.39
C SER A 210 -3.95 -11.56 18.90
N HIS A 211 -3.06 -12.40 19.44
CA HIS A 211 -1.62 -12.33 19.14
C HIS A 211 -1.12 -13.66 18.56
N HIS A 212 -0.35 -13.58 17.48
CA HIS A 212 0.14 -14.72 16.72
C HIS A 212 1.64 -14.57 16.46
N CYS A 213 2.44 -15.49 16.99
CA CYS A 213 3.89 -15.45 16.78
C CYS A 213 4.25 -15.85 15.34
N LEU A 214 5.21 -15.14 14.74
CA LEU A 214 5.73 -15.45 13.40
C LEU A 214 6.33 -16.86 13.30
N SER A 215 6.84 -17.38 14.42
CA SER A 215 7.37 -18.74 14.53
C SER A 215 6.32 -19.84 14.57
N GLY A 216 5.02 -19.51 14.63
CA GLY A 216 3.93 -20.47 14.85
C GLY A 216 3.85 -21.04 16.28
N ASN A 217 4.71 -20.60 17.20
CA ASN A 217 4.68 -21.03 18.60
C ASN A 217 3.48 -20.42 19.35
N GLN A 218 2.88 -21.21 20.26
CA GLN A 218 1.87 -20.70 21.18
C GLN A 218 2.50 -20.12 22.46
N GLY A 219 2.06 -18.91 22.86
CA GLY A 219 2.50 -18.21 24.07
C GLY A 219 3.24 -16.90 23.77
N ALA A 220 4.01 -16.40 24.73
CA ALA A 220 4.83 -15.21 24.50
C ALA A 220 5.82 -15.47 23.36
N CYS A 221 5.77 -14.63 22.33
CA CYS A 221 6.65 -14.75 21.19
C CYS A 221 8.10 -14.63 21.65
N LYS A 222 8.87 -15.67 21.33
CA LYS A 222 10.28 -15.81 21.73
C LYS A 222 11.09 -16.07 20.49
N GLY A 223 11.85 -15.07 20.08
CA GLY A 223 12.93 -15.18 19.11
C GLY A 223 14.01 -14.19 19.53
N ASP A 224 15.27 -14.48 19.21
CA ASP A 224 16.23 -13.41 19.13
C ASP A 224 15.64 -12.40 18.12
N VAL A 225 15.55 -11.11 18.48
CA VAL A 225 15.46 -10.04 17.47
C VAL A 225 16.51 -10.40 16.46
N VAL A 226 16.09 -10.92 15.30
CA VAL A 226 17.03 -11.28 14.24
C VAL A 226 17.87 -10.03 14.12
N GLU A 227 19.17 -10.12 14.39
CA GLU A 227 20.06 -8.97 14.62
C GLU A 227 20.12 -8.01 13.41
N HIS A 228 19.35 -8.33 12.37
CA HIS A 228 18.96 -7.48 11.28
C HIS A 228 17.43 -7.54 11.15
N ALA A 229 16.72 -6.65 11.84
CA ALA A 229 15.27 -6.47 11.75
C ALA A 229 14.88 -5.88 10.37
N ARG A 230 15.13 -6.67 9.33
CA ARG A 230 14.93 -6.34 7.91
C ARG A 230 13.55 -6.78 7.44
N GLN A 231 12.57 -6.91 8.32
CA GLN A 231 11.24 -7.41 7.94
C GLN A 231 10.43 -6.26 7.32
N ARG A 232 9.94 -6.49 6.11
CA ARG A 232 9.02 -5.61 5.40
C ARG A 232 7.84 -6.45 4.97
N PRO A 233 6.94 -6.80 5.92
CA PRO A 233 5.80 -7.63 5.58
C PRO A 233 5.11 -7.01 4.38
N SER A 234 4.90 -7.84 3.36
CA SER A 234 3.94 -7.48 2.33
C SER A 234 2.58 -7.33 2.99
N PRO A 235 1.76 -6.39 2.51
CA PRO A 235 0.42 -6.23 3.04
C PRO A 235 -0.37 -7.54 2.97
N LEU A 236 -1.29 -7.70 3.90
CA LEU A 236 -2.07 -8.89 4.14
C LEU A 236 -3.37 -8.78 3.33
N PHE A 237 -3.71 -9.85 2.62
CA PHE A 237 -4.88 -9.94 1.76
C PHE A 237 -5.71 -11.10 2.28
N ALA A 238 -7.01 -10.89 2.42
CA ALA A 238 -7.98 -11.96 2.65
C ALA A 238 -9.05 -11.79 1.58
N SER A 239 -9.27 -12.79 0.74
CA SER A 239 -10.30 -12.73 -0.29
C SER A 239 -11.15 -13.99 -0.38
N GLY A 240 -11.79 -14.40 0.72
CA GLY A 240 -12.84 -15.40 0.66
C GLY A 240 -13.12 -16.16 1.98
N MET A 241 -13.52 -17.43 1.86
CA MET A 241 -14.05 -18.28 2.95
C MET A 241 -12.96 -19.03 3.77
N ALA A 242 -13.39 -19.89 4.70
CA ALA A 242 -12.58 -20.45 5.80
C ALA A 242 -11.38 -21.39 5.42
N ALA A 243 -10.94 -21.40 4.16
CA ALA A 243 -9.83 -22.20 3.63
C ALA A 243 -8.64 -21.37 3.10
N ASP A 244 -8.66 -20.05 3.24
CA ASP A 244 -7.91 -19.13 2.37
C ASP A 244 -6.50 -18.74 2.84
N LEU A 245 -5.81 -18.03 1.95
CA LEU A 245 -4.50 -17.41 2.20
C LEU A 245 -4.69 -16.16 3.08
N ASP A 246 -4.59 -16.31 4.40
CA ASP A 246 -4.84 -15.18 5.30
C ASP A 246 -3.63 -14.27 5.55
N VAL A 247 -2.40 -14.71 5.27
CA VAL A 247 -1.19 -13.92 5.51
C VAL A 247 -0.13 -14.29 4.51
N LEU A 248 0.44 -13.28 3.87
CA LEU A 248 1.71 -13.41 3.20
C LEU A 248 2.72 -12.45 3.81
N MET A 249 3.70 -13.02 4.51
CA MET A 249 4.88 -12.28 4.91
C MET A 249 6.00 -12.58 3.94
N LEU A 250 6.17 -11.70 2.98
CA LEU A 250 7.48 -11.56 2.35
C LEU A 250 8.37 -10.76 3.31
N GLY A 251 9.50 -11.34 3.68
CA GLY A 251 10.49 -10.69 4.53
C GLY A 251 11.83 -10.68 3.80
N PRO A 252 12.48 -9.53 3.58
CA PRO A 252 13.68 -9.54 2.78
C PRO A 252 14.90 -10.21 3.43
N GLY A 253 15.49 -11.21 2.77
CA GLY A 253 16.83 -11.71 3.11
C GLY A 253 17.21 -13.05 2.49
N VAL A 254 18.50 -13.41 2.57
CA VAL A 254 19.06 -14.70 2.12
C VAL A 254 19.11 -15.75 3.25
N GLY A 255 18.26 -15.61 4.27
CA GLY A 255 18.35 -16.42 5.50
C GLY A 255 17.11 -16.49 6.38
N ILE A 256 15.96 -15.99 5.91
CA ILE A 256 14.65 -16.25 6.50
C ILE A 256 13.82 -16.82 5.36
N ASP A 257 13.24 -18.01 5.56
CA ASP A 257 12.31 -18.57 4.58
C ASP A 257 11.10 -17.64 4.48
N ASP A 258 10.65 -17.28 3.27
CA ASP A 258 9.42 -16.51 3.11
C ASP A 258 8.26 -17.34 3.67
N VAL A 259 7.44 -16.70 4.50
CA VAL A 259 6.38 -17.39 5.22
C VAL A 259 5.03 -16.93 4.68
N ILE A 260 4.29 -17.88 4.14
CA ILE A 260 2.85 -17.77 4.07
C ILE A 260 2.27 -18.29 5.38
N GLN A 261 1.40 -17.51 6.00
CA GLN A 261 0.59 -17.95 7.11
C GLN A 261 -0.84 -18.12 6.58
N ASN A 262 -1.20 -19.34 6.23
CA ASN A 262 -2.59 -19.66 5.97
C ASN A 262 -3.29 -19.85 7.33
N ASN A 263 -4.46 -19.26 7.54
CA ASN A 263 -5.25 -19.35 8.78
C ASN A 263 -6.50 -20.24 8.60
N LYS A 264 -6.27 -21.42 8.02
CA LYS A 264 -7.24 -22.51 8.01
C LYS A 264 -7.67 -22.89 9.42
N ASN A 265 -8.97 -22.75 9.71
CA ASN A 265 -9.60 -23.00 11.01
C ASN A 265 -9.05 -22.17 12.18
N GLY A 266 -8.58 -20.94 11.95
CA GLY A 266 -8.05 -20.11 13.06
C GLY A 266 -6.60 -20.48 13.45
N ILE A 267 -5.93 -21.33 12.66
CA ILE A 267 -4.55 -21.77 12.93
C ILE A 267 -3.62 -21.25 11.85
N PHE A 268 -2.84 -20.26 12.23
CA PHE A 268 -1.74 -19.73 11.48
C PHE A 268 -0.58 -20.74 11.35
N GLN A 269 -0.40 -21.32 10.16
CA GLN A 269 0.70 -22.26 9.89
C GLN A 269 1.70 -21.66 8.90
N PRO A 270 2.99 -21.51 9.29
CA PRO A 270 4.01 -21.03 8.37
C PRO A 270 4.31 -22.08 7.29
N GLN A 271 4.15 -21.69 6.03
CA GLN A 271 4.53 -22.47 4.87
C GLN A 271 5.74 -21.82 4.20
N PRO A 272 6.91 -22.49 4.15
CA PRO A 272 8.10 -21.92 3.55
C PRO A 272 7.97 -21.87 2.03
N ILE A 273 8.21 -20.71 1.43
CA ILE A 273 8.36 -20.56 -0.02
C ILE A 273 9.79 -20.16 -0.34
N ALA A 274 10.41 -20.90 -1.25
CA ALA A 274 11.75 -20.59 -1.72
C ALA A 274 11.68 -19.52 -2.81
N ILE A 275 11.84 -18.24 -2.44
CA ILE A 275 12.00 -17.13 -3.38
C ILE A 275 13.45 -16.66 -3.34
N ASP A 276 14.21 -16.92 -4.42
CA ASP A 276 15.63 -16.59 -4.53
C ASP A 276 15.92 -15.11 -4.90
N GLY A 277 14.94 -14.21 -4.76
CA GLY A 277 15.02 -12.84 -5.27
C GLY A 277 13.85 -11.95 -4.88
N TYR A 278 13.70 -10.83 -5.57
CA TYR A 278 12.55 -9.94 -5.41
C TYR A 278 11.31 -10.56 -6.08
N ALA A 279 10.16 -10.44 -5.43
CA ALA A 279 8.87 -10.83 -5.98
C ALA A 279 7.79 -9.94 -5.37
N ILE A 280 6.78 -9.65 -6.16
CA ILE A 280 5.58 -8.92 -5.78
C ILE A 280 4.45 -9.93 -5.69
N PRO A 281 3.76 -10.02 -4.55
CA PRO A 281 2.59 -10.83 -4.43
C PRO A 281 1.38 -10.23 -5.14
N VAL A 282 0.86 -10.96 -6.11
CA VAL A 282 -0.37 -10.64 -6.82
C VAL A 282 -1.40 -11.68 -6.43
N ILE A 283 -2.30 -11.30 -5.53
CA ILE A 283 -3.34 -12.19 -5.02
C ILE A 283 -4.60 -11.97 -5.84
N GLY A 284 -5.38 -13.03 -6.04
CA GLY A 284 -6.70 -13.01 -6.65
C GLY A 284 -7.26 -14.43 -6.77
N SER A 285 -8.57 -14.52 -6.93
CA SER A 285 -9.25 -15.78 -7.24
C SER A 285 -9.24 -15.99 -8.75
N PHE A 286 -8.23 -16.68 -9.26
CA PHE A 286 -7.97 -16.92 -10.68
C PHE A 286 -8.60 -18.24 -11.20
N GLU A 287 -9.02 -19.14 -10.30
CA GLU A 287 -9.78 -20.36 -10.63
C GLU A 287 -11.32 -20.15 -10.61
N HIS A 288 -12.07 -21.23 -10.82
CA HIS A 288 -13.55 -21.36 -10.78
C HIS A 288 -14.12 -21.50 -9.37
N ASP A 289 -13.27 -21.87 -8.42
CA ASP A 289 -13.67 -21.97 -7.03
C ASP A 289 -13.60 -20.59 -6.37
N ILE A 290 -13.72 -20.59 -5.06
CA ILE A 290 -13.73 -19.38 -4.25
C ILE A 290 -12.37 -19.16 -3.58
N ASP A 291 -11.40 -19.99 -3.92
CA ASP A 291 -10.11 -20.03 -3.24
C ASP A 291 -9.22 -18.94 -3.87
N ASP A 292 -8.32 -18.40 -3.06
CA ASP A 292 -7.35 -17.40 -3.47
C ASP A 292 -6.07 -18.05 -3.97
N GLU A 293 -5.53 -17.55 -5.08
CA GLU A 293 -4.18 -17.87 -5.51
C GLU A 293 -3.23 -16.70 -5.35
N LEU A 294 -1.93 -17.05 -5.33
CA LEU A 294 -0.85 -16.09 -5.23
C LEU A 294 0.08 -16.20 -6.44
N LEU A 295 0.04 -15.20 -7.31
CA LEU A 295 1.06 -15.00 -8.33
C LEU A 295 2.25 -14.24 -7.73
N LEU A 296 3.38 -14.93 -7.59
CA LEU A 296 4.67 -14.33 -7.26
C LEU A 296 5.27 -13.72 -8.53
N TYR A 297 4.87 -12.48 -8.81
CA TYR A 297 5.30 -11.72 -9.96
C TYR A 297 6.73 -11.16 -9.75
N ARG A 298 7.63 -11.43 -10.67
CA ARG A 298 9.03 -11.02 -10.69
C ARG A 298 9.24 -10.12 -11.90
N PRO A 299 9.03 -8.80 -11.75
CA PRO A 299 9.04 -7.86 -12.87
C PRO A 299 10.27 -8.02 -13.76
N GLY A 300 10.06 -8.06 -15.07
CA GLY A 300 11.11 -8.16 -16.07
C GLY A 300 11.33 -9.56 -16.64
N PRO A 301 12.57 -9.99 -16.91
CA PRO A 301 12.85 -11.25 -17.61
C PRO A 301 12.83 -12.48 -16.71
N GLU A 302 12.61 -12.31 -15.40
CA GLU A 302 12.57 -13.43 -14.45
C GLU A 302 11.28 -14.25 -14.61
N GLU A 303 11.31 -15.51 -14.16
CA GLU A 303 10.13 -16.37 -14.20
C GLU A 303 9.26 -16.16 -12.96
N ASP A 304 7.98 -15.92 -13.18
CA ASP A 304 6.98 -15.82 -12.12
C ASP A 304 6.42 -17.20 -11.77
N THR A 305 5.84 -17.29 -10.57
CA THR A 305 5.25 -18.55 -10.08
C THR A 305 3.86 -18.28 -9.54
N LEU A 306 2.86 -18.96 -10.09
CA LEU A 306 1.54 -19.06 -9.48
C LEU A 306 1.59 -20.14 -8.40
N VAL A 307 1.24 -19.77 -7.16
CA VAL A 307 1.13 -20.63 -5.99
C VAL A 307 -0.36 -20.89 -5.76
N VAL A 308 -0.73 -22.17 -5.76
CA VAL A 308 -2.11 -22.64 -5.58
C VAL A 308 -2.20 -23.40 -4.27
N PHE A 309 -3.16 -23.00 -3.44
CA PHE A 309 -3.46 -23.66 -2.17
C PHE A 309 -4.60 -24.63 -2.40
N ASP A 310 -4.39 -25.91 -2.10
CA ASP A 310 -5.47 -26.88 -2.20
C ASP A 310 -6.40 -26.81 -0.97
N ALA A 311 -7.65 -27.26 -1.14
CA ALA A 311 -8.65 -27.32 -0.09
C ALA A 311 -8.24 -28.17 1.14
N ASP A 312 -7.14 -28.94 1.09
CA ASP A 312 -6.58 -29.72 2.19
C ASP A 312 -5.37 -29.02 2.87
N GLY A 313 -4.90 -27.88 2.34
CA GLY A 313 -3.78 -27.07 2.85
C GLY A 313 -2.41 -27.45 2.25
N GLY A 314 -2.39 -28.27 1.20
CA GLY A 314 -1.22 -28.49 0.36
C GLY A 314 -0.98 -27.30 -0.58
N ILE A 315 0.28 -27.16 -0.99
CA ILE A 315 0.72 -26.12 -1.91
C ILE A 315 1.21 -26.77 -3.18
N SER A 316 0.73 -26.27 -4.32
CA SER A 316 1.27 -26.57 -5.64
C SER A 316 1.70 -25.29 -6.34
N SER A 317 2.52 -25.42 -7.38
CA SER A 317 2.97 -24.27 -8.15
C SER A 317 3.00 -24.53 -9.64
N LEU A 318 2.72 -23.48 -10.40
CA LEU A 318 2.68 -23.47 -11.86
C LEU A 318 3.49 -22.28 -12.38
N PRO A 319 4.31 -22.44 -13.43
CA PRO A 319 5.03 -21.33 -14.03
C PRO A 319 4.05 -20.41 -14.78
N LEU A 320 4.12 -19.09 -14.54
CA LEU A 320 3.17 -18.13 -15.12
C LEU A 320 3.76 -16.73 -15.30
N GLY A 321 4.58 -16.51 -16.33
CA GLY A 321 5.37 -15.27 -16.47
C GLY A 321 4.66 -14.09 -17.14
N TYR A 322 4.89 -12.89 -16.60
CA TYR A 322 4.61 -11.60 -17.24
C TYR A 322 5.87 -10.75 -17.34
N SER A 323 6.41 -10.58 -18.56
CA SER A 323 7.73 -9.98 -18.75
C SER A 323 7.73 -8.45 -18.99
N ASP A 324 7.12 -7.69 -18.09
CA ASP A 324 7.18 -6.20 -18.07
C ASP A 324 7.31 -5.73 -16.61
N TYR A 325 7.30 -4.41 -16.39
CA TYR A 325 7.36 -3.72 -15.09
C TYR A 325 6.06 -2.98 -14.81
N ALA A 326 4.95 -3.71 -14.85
CA ALA A 326 3.62 -3.14 -14.74
C ALA A 326 3.07 -3.29 -13.32
N ILE A 327 2.21 -2.35 -12.93
CA ILE A 327 1.39 -2.45 -11.74
C ILE A 327 0.25 -3.44 -12.06
N PRO A 328 0.15 -4.57 -11.34
CA PRO A 328 -1.00 -5.46 -11.48
C PRO A 328 -2.22 -4.82 -10.80
N LEU A 329 -3.27 -4.64 -11.59
CA LEU A 329 -4.60 -4.20 -11.17
C LEU A 329 -5.52 -5.41 -11.29
N VAL A 330 -5.62 -6.15 -10.18
CA VAL A 330 -6.46 -7.34 -10.12
C VAL A 330 -7.87 -6.92 -9.73
N GLY A 331 -8.88 -7.51 -10.37
CA GLY A 331 -10.27 -7.22 -10.03
C GLY A 331 -11.26 -8.05 -10.84
N ARG A 332 -12.52 -8.00 -10.41
CA ARG A 332 -13.67 -8.66 -11.03
C ARG A 332 -14.30 -7.78 -12.10
N PHE A 333 -13.50 -7.39 -13.10
CA PHE A 333 -13.96 -6.50 -14.17
C PHE A 333 -15.14 -7.10 -14.96
N ARG A 334 -15.18 -8.42 -15.16
CA ARG A 334 -16.25 -9.12 -15.91
C ARG A 334 -17.38 -9.70 -15.05
N GLY A 335 -17.44 -9.34 -13.77
CA GLY A 335 -18.43 -9.85 -12.81
C GLY A 335 -18.25 -11.35 -12.48
N PHE A 336 -19.12 -11.89 -11.62
CA PHE A 336 -19.10 -13.32 -11.24
C PHE A 336 -19.35 -14.30 -12.39
N GLY A 337 -19.94 -13.83 -13.48
CA GLY A 337 -20.13 -14.64 -14.69
C GLY A 337 -18.90 -14.68 -15.60
N GLY A 338 -17.89 -13.84 -15.36
CA GLY A 338 -16.73 -13.66 -16.24
C GLY A 338 -15.56 -14.62 -15.99
N GLY A 339 -15.60 -15.38 -14.90
CA GLY A 339 -14.55 -16.31 -14.49
C GLY A 339 -13.86 -15.87 -13.21
N GLY A 340 -12.59 -16.26 -13.08
CA GLY A 340 -11.68 -15.71 -12.08
C GLY A 340 -11.43 -14.21 -12.30
N ASN A 341 -10.79 -13.57 -11.32
CA ASN A 341 -10.39 -12.17 -11.37
C ASN A 341 -9.48 -11.93 -12.57
N ASP A 342 -9.71 -10.83 -13.28
CA ASP A 342 -8.81 -10.42 -14.36
C ASP A 342 -7.63 -9.63 -13.80
N ILE A 343 -6.52 -9.60 -14.55
CA ILE A 343 -5.39 -8.73 -14.24
C ILE A 343 -5.22 -7.73 -15.38
N ILE A 344 -5.36 -6.44 -15.05
CA ILE A 344 -4.93 -5.34 -15.92
C ILE A 344 -3.53 -4.92 -15.47
N TRP A 345 -2.55 -5.14 -16.33
CA TRP A 345 -1.15 -4.75 -16.13
C TRP A 345 -0.95 -3.33 -16.66
N TYR A 346 -0.81 -2.35 -15.76
CA TYR A 346 -0.55 -0.96 -16.11
C TYR A 346 0.94 -0.60 -16.02
N GLN A 347 1.55 -0.26 -17.15
CA GLN A 347 2.92 0.22 -17.21
C GLN A 347 2.96 1.77 -17.19
N PRO A 348 3.18 2.41 -16.03
CA PRO A 348 3.06 3.86 -15.88
C PRO A 348 4.06 4.68 -16.71
N HIS A 349 5.22 4.13 -17.08
CA HIS A 349 6.21 4.88 -17.86
C HIS A 349 5.79 5.02 -19.33
N HIS A 350 5.32 3.94 -19.93
CA HIS A 350 4.84 3.93 -21.31
C HIS A 350 3.35 4.27 -21.42
N ASN A 351 2.64 4.29 -20.28
CA ASN A 351 1.19 4.34 -20.20
C ASN A 351 0.54 3.29 -21.11
N THR A 352 0.91 2.02 -20.93
CA THR A 352 0.32 0.91 -21.66
C THR A 352 -0.45 -0.02 -20.73
N LEU A 353 -1.51 -0.65 -21.25
CA LEU A 353 -2.28 -1.67 -20.55
C LEU A 353 -2.16 -3.01 -21.27
N HIS A 354 -1.83 -4.06 -20.53
CA HIS A 354 -1.97 -5.44 -20.97
C HIS A 354 -3.00 -6.14 -20.09
N VAL A 355 -3.81 -7.03 -20.66
CA VAL A 355 -4.94 -7.64 -19.94
C VAL A 355 -4.82 -9.15 -19.97
N TRP A 356 -4.94 -9.77 -18.80
CA TRP A 356 -5.13 -11.21 -18.63
C TRP A 356 -6.57 -11.49 -18.20
N GLN A 357 -7.29 -12.27 -19.01
CA GLN A 357 -8.69 -12.61 -18.79
C GLN A 357 -8.85 -14.10 -18.48
N TRP A 358 -9.07 -14.47 -17.22
CA TRP A 358 -9.17 -15.88 -16.83
C TRP A 358 -10.46 -16.54 -17.33
N GLN A 359 -10.35 -17.79 -17.78
CA GLN A 359 -11.43 -18.47 -18.49
C GLN A 359 -12.36 -19.25 -17.55
N ASN A 360 -13.52 -19.66 -18.10
CA ASN A 360 -14.63 -20.20 -17.31
C ASN A 360 -14.70 -21.74 -17.18
N PHE A 361 -13.70 -22.47 -17.66
CA PHE A 361 -13.88 -23.90 -17.93
C PHE A 361 -12.62 -24.77 -17.86
N GLU A 362 -11.44 -24.18 -18.01
CA GLU A 362 -10.16 -24.86 -17.84
C GLU A 362 -9.37 -24.18 -16.71
N SER A 363 -8.89 -24.97 -15.75
CA SER A 363 -8.15 -24.47 -14.59
C SER A 363 -6.91 -23.71 -15.06
N PHE A 364 -6.80 -22.48 -14.58
CA PHE A 364 -5.69 -21.59 -14.83
C PHE A 364 -5.38 -21.29 -16.33
N GLU A 365 -6.38 -21.26 -17.20
CA GLU A 365 -6.23 -20.73 -18.56
C GLU A 365 -6.76 -19.29 -18.64
N PHE A 366 -6.05 -18.40 -19.34
CA PHE A 366 -6.47 -17.01 -19.56
C PHE A 366 -6.20 -16.57 -21.00
N TRP A 367 -6.93 -15.54 -21.45
CA TRP A 367 -6.63 -14.84 -22.69
C TRP A 367 -5.80 -13.59 -22.42
N GLU A 368 -4.81 -13.37 -23.27
CA GLU A 368 -3.95 -12.20 -23.23
C GLU A 368 -4.33 -11.20 -24.33
N ASN A 369 -4.49 -9.92 -23.96
CA ASN A 369 -4.78 -8.84 -24.90
C ASN A 369 -3.89 -7.62 -24.62
N GLY A 370 -3.45 -6.95 -25.70
CA GLY A 370 -2.60 -5.76 -25.64
C GLY A 370 -1.12 -6.06 -25.98
N PRO A 371 -0.18 -5.20 -25.55
CA PRO A 371 -0.41 -3.96 -24.81
C PRO A 371 -1.08 -2.88 -25.69
N ASP A 372 -2.09 -2.22 -25.13
CA ASP A 372 -2.71 -1.02 -25.70
C ASP A 372 -2.06 0.24 -25.12
N ASP A 373 -1.89 1.29 -25.93
CA ASP A 373 -1.28 2.55 -25.49
C ASP A 373 -2.30 3.51 -24.86
N ALA A 374 -1.82 4.48 -24.09
CA ALA A 374 -2.64 5.47 -23.38
C ALA A 374 -3.70 6.09 -24.27
N LYS A 375 -3.34 6.37 -25.53
CA LYS A 375 -4.21 7.07 -26.46
C LYS A 375 -5.29 6.14 -27.00
N SER A 376 -5.01 4.86 -27.25
CA SER A 376 -6.01 3.90 -27.71
C SER A 376 -7.09 3.65 -26.66
N ILE A 377 -6.74 3.82 -25.39
CA ILE A 377 -7.64 3.64 -24.22
C ILE A 377 -8.18 4.96 -23.65
N GLY A 378 -7.84 6.11 -24.22
CA GLY A 378 -8.39 7.41 -23.81
C GLY A 378 -7.69 8.12 -22.64
N LEU A 379 -6.59 7.59 -22.13
CA LEU A 379 -5.71 8.27 -21.18
C LEU A 379 -4.78 9.29 -21.86
N SER A 380 -4.36 10.30 -21.11
CA SER A 380 -3.41 11.29 -21.62
C SER A 380 -2.00 10.68 -21.76
N PRO A 381 -1.38 10.73 -22.95
CA PRO A 381 0.01 10.28 -23.11
C PRO A 381 0.95 11.13 -22.25
N LEU A 382 1.96 10.50 -21.64
CA LEU A 382 2.98 11.13 -20.78
C LEU A 382 2.47 11.67 -19.43
N THR A 383 1.19 11.52 -19.15
CA THR A 383 0.63 11.72 -17.80
C THR A 383 0.87 10.47 -16.98
N GLU A 384 1.20 10.63 -15.72
CA GLU A 384 1.29 9.51 -14.79
C GLU A 384 0.00 9.46 -13.98
N TYR A 385 -0.72 8.35 -14.07
CA TYR A 385 -1.95 8.13 -13.34
C TYR A 385 -1.71 7.20 -12.16
N ILE A 386 -2.41 7.46 -11.06
CA ILE A 386 -2.55 6.60 -9.90
C ILE A 386 -3.89 5.87 -10.10
N PRO A 387 -3.88 4.57 -10.42
CA PRO A 387 -5.11 3.80 -10.54
C PRO A 387 -5.69 3.53 -9.15
N ILE A 388 -6.97 3.83 -8.99
CA ILE A 388 -7.78 3.57 -7.80
C ILE A 388 -8.89 2.63 -8.22
N LEU A 389 -9.08 1.51 -7.51
CA LEU A 389 -10.08 0.49 -7.86
C LEU A 389 -11.24 0.55 -6.85
N GLY A 390 -12.48 0.39 -7.33
CA GLY A 390 -13.69 0.38 -6.51
C GLY A 390 -14.92 -0.04 -7.31
N ASP A 391 -16.08 -0.16 -6.67
CA ASP A 391 -17.40 -0.26 -7.30
C ASP A 391 -18.02 1.14 -7.29
N PHE A 392 -17.71 1.99 -8.26
CA PHE A 392 -18.10 3.40 -8.20
C PHE A 392 -19.54 3.64 -8.72
N ASN A 393 -20.24 2.58 -9.12
CA ASN A 393 -21.63 2.64 -9.61
C ASN A 393 -22.57 1.60 -8.96
N GLY A 394 -22.07 0.75 -8.04
CA GLY A 394 -22.84 -0.25 -7.29
C GLY A 394 -23.27 -1.47 -8.11
N ASP A 395 -22.59 -1.76 -9.22
CA ASP A 395 -22.95 -2.87 -10.12
C ASP A 395 -22.19 -4.18 -9.84
N THR A 396 -21.36 -4.19 -8.81
CA THR A 396 -20.46 -5.27 -8.34
C THR A 396 -19.28 -5.56 -9.24
N PHE A 397 -19.07 -4.79 -10.32
CA PHE A 397 -17.91 -4.94 -11.19
C PHE A 397 -16.81 -4.00 -10.70
N THR A 398 -15.56 -4.39 -10.96
CA THR A 398 -14.44 -3.51 -10.63
C THR A 398 -14.33 -2.37 -11.62
N ASP A 399 -14.53 -1.15 -11.12
CA ASP A 399 -14.28 0.09 -11.80
C ASP A 399 -12.87 0.62 -11.50
N MET A 400 -12.47 1.66 -12.22
CA MET A 400 -11.17 2.29 -12.04
C MET A 400 -11.23 3.81 -12.18
N PHE A 401 -10.76 4.50 -11.15
CA PHE A 401 -10.52 5.93 -11.20
C PHE A 401 -9.03 6.20 -11.44
N TRP A 402 -8.73 6.81 -12.58
CA TRP A 402 -7.39 7.24 -12.99
C TRP A 402 -7.11 8.65 -12.50
N TYR A 403 -6.43 8.77 -11.36
CA TYR A 403 -6.10 10.05 -10.75
C TYR A 403 -4.71 10.55 -11.17
N ALA A 404 -4.62 11.77 -11.69
CA ALA A 404 -3.37 12.44 -12.00
C ALA A 404 -3.27 13.75 -11.20
N PRO A 405 -2.38 13.81 -10.17
CA PRO A 405 -2.27 15.00 -9.33
C PRO A 405 -2.07 16.31 -10.11
N GLY A 406 -2.76 17.36 -9.68
CA GLY A 406 -2.78 18.67 -10.33
C GLY A 406 -3.93 18.83 -11.33
N ARG A 407 -3.68 19.54 -12.44
CA ARG A 407 -4.71 20.01 -13.38
C ARG A 407 -4.92 19.12 -14.61
N VAL A 408 -4.38 17.92 -14.57
CA VAL A 408 -4.56 16.97 -15.67
C VAL A 408 -5.93 16.33 -15.51
N THR A 409 -6.64 16.08 -16.61
CA THR A 409 -7.94 15.40 -16.54
C THR A 409 -7.79 14.01 -15.98
N ASP A 410 -8.60 13.74 -14.95
CA ASP A 410 -8.82 12.44 -14.33
C ASP A 410 -9.92 11.68 -15.08
N TRP A 411 -9.98 10.36 -14.90
CA TRP A 411 -10.95 9.53 -15.60
C TRP A 411 -11.57 8.49 -14.69
N LEU A 412 -12.90 8.42 -14.66
CA LEU A 412 -13.63 7.27 -14.15
C LEU A 412 -13.88 6.31 -15.31
N TRP A 413 -13.46 5.06 -15.13
CA TRP A 413 -13.73 3.94 -16.02
C TRP A 413 -14.65 2.98 -15.29
N GLU A 414 -15.94 3.08 -15.58
CA GLU A 414 -16.94 2.12 -15.11
C GLU A 414 -16.89 0.87 -15.98
N SER A 415 -16.85 -0.30 -15.39
CA SER A 415 -16.85 -1.54 -16.12
C SER A 415 -18.18 -1.72 -16.85
N ALA A 416 -18.12 -1.72 -18.17
CA ALA A 416 -19.22 -2.09 -19.05
C ALA A 416 -19.00 -3.50 -19.64
N SER A 417 -18.23 -4.30 -18.93
CA SER A 417 -17.70 -5.57 -19.41
C SER A 417 -18.80 -6.61 -19.64
N THR A 418 -18.46 -7.60 -20.45
CA THR A 418 -19.26 -8.82 -20.66
C THR A 418 -18.51 -10.01 -20.08
N GLN A 419 -19.14 -11.18 -20.04
CA GLN A 419 -18.45 -12.40 -19.60
C GLN A 419 -17.22 -12.70 -20.49
N GLU A 420 -17.26 -12.30 -21.77
CA GLU A 420 -16.22 -12.58 -22.75
C GLU A 420 -15.17 -11.48 -22.91
N ALA A 421 -15.44 -10.23 -22.50
CA ALA A 421 -14.58 -9.09 -22.81
C ALA A 421 -14.60 -8.03 -21.71
N ILE A 422 -13.41 -7.52 -21.35
CA ILE A 422 -13.26 -6.32 -20.51
C ILE A 422 -13.54 -5.08 -21.37
N LEU A 423 -14.48 -4.25 -20.93
CA LEU A 423 -14.88 -3.02 -21.59
C LEU A 423 -15.19 -1.97 -20.52
N PHE A 424 -14.99 -0.69 -20.83
CA PHE A 424 -15.28 0.41 -19.91
C PHE A 424 -16.13 1.49 -20.57
N SER A 425 -17.06 2.05 -19.79
CA SER A 425 -17.63 3.38 -20.01
C SER A 425 -16.73 4.41 -19.36
N VAL A 426 -16.33 5.44 -20.10
CA VAL A 426 -15.28 6.38 -19.67
C VAL A 426 -15.86 7.79 -19.47
N PHE A 427 -15.63 8.35 -18.29
CA PHE A 427 -16.14 9.66 -17.86
C PHE A 427 -15.00 10.56 -17.37
N PRO A 428 -14.93 11.83 -17.80
CA PRO A 428 -13.91 12.76 -17.34
C PRO A 428 -14.26 13.34 -15.97
N HIS A 429 -13.25 13.44 -15.08
CA HIS A 429 -13.33 14.11 -13.79
C HIS A 429 -12.13 15.07 -13.61
N ASP A 430 -12.18 15.89 -12.56
CA ASP A 430 -11.12 16.84 -12.21
C ASP A 430 -11.08 17.01 -10.68
N VAL A 431 -10.06 16.42 -10.06
CA VAL A 431 -9.81 16.50 -8.61
C VAL A 431 -9.06 17.81 -8.26
N ASP A 432 -8.36 18.45 -9.22
CA ASP A 432 -7.48 19.63 -9.08
C ASP A 432 -6.73 19.72 -7.73
N GLY A 433 -5.70 18.90 -7.56
CA GLY A 433 -4.85 18.96 -6.37
C GLY A 433 -3.97 17.73 -6.19
N GLU A 434 -3.18 17.74 -5.11
CA GLU A 434 -2.37 16.59 -4.67
C GLU A 434 -3.04 15.98 -3.43
N TYR A 435 -3.54 14.76 -3.57
CA TYR A 435 -4.30 14.06 -2.54
C TYR A 435 -3.78 12.63 -2.36
N ARG A 436 -4.07 12.08 -1.19
CA ARG A 436 -3.92 10.66 -0.87
C ARG A 436 -5.33 10.04 -0.95
N PRO A 437 -5.67 9.29 -2.01
CA PRO A 437 -7.00 8.70 -2.15
C PRO A 437 -7.18 7.48 -1.26
N PHE A 438 -8.37 7.29 -0.72
CA PHE A 438 -8.79 6.09 0.00
C PHE A 438 -10.20 5.71 -0.43
N VAL A 439 -10.43 4.42 -0.65
CA VAL A 439 -11.73 3.89 -1.13
C VAL A 439 -12.46 3.23 0.04
N GLY A 440 -13.77 3.42 0.09
CA GLY A 440 -14.68 2.82 1.05
C GLY A 440 -16.11 3.32 0.78
N ASP A 441 -17.14 2.59 1.20
CA ASP A 441 -18.52 3.09 1.18
C ASP A 441 -18.72 4.02 2.38
N PHE A 442 -18.66 5.36 2.21
CA PHE A 442 -18.68 6.30 3.33
C PHE A 442 -20.09 6.80 3.67
N ASP A 443 -21.14 6.26 3.04
CA ASP A 443 -22.53 6.56 3.38
C ASP A 443 -23.48 5.34 3.46
N GLY A 444 -22.96 4.13 3.29
CA GLY A 444 -23.66 2.86 3.50
C GLY A 444 -24.70 2.57 2.42
N ASP A 445 -24.43 2.94 1.17
CA ASP A 445 -25.33 2.74 0.03
C ASP A 445 -24.91 1.60 -0.92
N ASP A 446 -23.91 0.82 -0.53
CA ASP A 446 -23.25 -0.26 -1.28
C ASP A 446 -22.46 0.24 -2.51
N ILE A 447 -22.24 1.56 -2.65
CA ILE A 447 -21.39 2.16 -3.68
C ILE A 447 -20.10 2.65 -3.03
N HIS A 448 -18.96 2.33 -3.65
CA HIS A 448 -17.69 2.81 -3.15
C HIS A 448 -17.52 4.30 -3.43
N ASP A 449 -17.00 4.99 -2.42
CA ASP A 449 -16.65 6.39 -2.44
C ASP A 449 -15.14 6.60 -2.48
N ILE A 450 -14.72 7.87 -2.61
CA ILE A 450 -13.31 8.25 -2.48
C ILE A 450 -13.13 9.37 -1.47
N LEU A 451 -12.34 9.08 -0.43
CA LEU A 451 -11.73 10.05 0.46
C LEU A 451 -10.43 10.60 -0.17
N TRP A 452 -10.49 11.84 -0.64
CA TRP A 452 -9.35 12.65 -1.06
C TRP A 452 -8.73 13.32 0.17
N TYR A 453 -7.77 12.65 0.79
CA TYR A 453 -7.13 13.14 2.01
C TYR A 453 -5.94 14.06 1.70
N ALA A 454 -5.92 15.22 2.36
CA ALA A 454 -4.79 16.14 2.36
C ALA A 454 -4.60 16.77 3.75
N VAL A 455 -3.35 17.11 4.06
CA VAL A 455 -3.00 17.75 5.33
C VAL A 455 -3.09 19.26 5.15
N ALA A 456 -4.04 19.90 5.84
CA ALA A 456 -4.29 21.33 5.71
C ALA A 456 -3.08 22.19 6.13
N ASP A 457 -2.25 21.67 7.04
CA ASP A 457 -1.02 22.32 7.49
C ASP A 457 0.17 22.11 6.52
N GLU A 458 0.06 21.16 5.57
CA GLU A 458 1.08 20.89 4.54
C GLU A 458 0.94 21.82 3.34
N VAL A 459 -0.31 22.07 2.90
CA VAL A 459 -0.60 22.94 1.74
C VAL A 459 -1.69 23.96 2.11
N ASP A 460 -1.28 25.24 2.16
CA ASP A 460 -2.18 26.36 2.47
C ASP A 460 -3.43 26.36 1.58
N GLY A 461 -4.61 26.23 2.20
CA GLY A 461 -5.91 26.34 1.53
C GLY A 461 -6.41 25.04 0.89
N VAL A 462 -5.72 23.91 1.09
CA VAL A 462 -6.21 22.58 0.72
C VAL A 462 -7.06 22.00 1.84
N ASN A 463 -8.17 21.35 1.47
CA ASN A 463 -9.06 20.63 2.40
C ASN A 463 -9.16 19.18 1.96
N SER A 464 -9.40 18.29 2.91
CA SER A 464 -9.83 16.92 2.60
C SER A 464 -11.25 16.93 2.08
N VAL A 465 -11.57 15.96 1.23
CA VAL A 465 -12.87 15.86 0.58
C VAL A 465 -13.29 14.40 0.46
N ILE A 466 -14.56 14.09 0.71
CA ILE A 466 -15.16 12.81 0.29
C ILE A 466 -16.03 13.08 -0.93
N TRP A 467 -15.83 12.27 -1.97
CA TRP A 467 -16.71 12.16 -3.12
C TRP A 467 -17.65 10.97 -2.88
N TYR A 468 -18.93 11.28 -2.67
CA TYR A 468 -19.99 10.30 -2.52
C TYR A 468 -20.55 9.95 -3.89
N PHE A 469 -20.22 8.79 -4.45
CA PHE A 469 -20.62 8.41 -5.81
C PHE A 469 -22.13 8.09 -5.89
N ASP A 470 -22.62 7.92 -7.12
CA ASP A 470 -23.98 7.48 -7.39
C ASP A 470 -24.00 6.40 -8.48
N ASP A 471 -25.15 5.72 -8.64
CA ASP A 471 -25.40 4.65 -9.61
C ASP A 471 -25.26 5.06 -11.10
N LYS A 472 -24.81 6.27 -11.38
CA LYS A 472 -24.60 6.84 -12.73
C LYS A 472 -23.21 7.45 -12.90
N GLY A 473 -22.29 7.23 -11.96
CA GLY A 473 -20.93 7.79 -11.98
C GLY A 473 -20.85 9.27 -11.63
N GLY A 474 -21.95 9.86 -11.17
CA GLY A 474 -21.96 11.18 -10.54
C GLY A 474 -21.33 11.11 -9.15
N HIS A 475 -21.06 12.26 -8.55
CA HIS A 475 -20.76 12.30 -7.12
C HIS A 475 -21.23 13.61 -6.48
N ASP A 476 -21.58 13.52 -5.20
CA ASP A 476 -21.72 14.65 -4.30
C ASP A 476 -20.42 14.86 -3.50
N VAL A 477 -20.24 16.06 -2.95
CA VAL A 477 -18.98 16.47 -2.33
C VAL A 477 -19.19 16.88 -0.88
N ARG A 478 -18.40 16.32 0.03
CA ARG A 478 -18.27 16.80 1.41
C ARG A 478 -16.85 17.25 1.70
N ILE A 479 -16.71 18.51 2.10
CA ILE A 479 -15.42 19.15 2.37
C ILE A 479 -15.21 19.25 3.88
N PHE A 480 -14.00 18.93 4.35
CA PHE A 480 -13.60 19.09 5.74
C PHE A 480 -12.09 19.32 5.85
N THR A 481 -11.64 19.78 7.02
CA THR A 481 -10.24 20.13 7.24
C THR A 481 -9.61 19.13 8.21
N ILE A 482 -8.52 18.50 7.81
CA ILE A 482 -7.68 17.66 8.68
C ILE A 482 -6.32 18.31 8.81
N HIS A 483 -5.87 18.53 10.05
CA HIS A 483 -4.58 19.17 10.34
C HIS A 483 -3.46 18.17 10.64
N GLY A 484 -3.79 16.99 11.16
CA GLY A 484 -2.80 15.94 11.47
C GLY A 484 -2.38 15.20 10.21
N ASP A 485 -1.14 14.70 10.20
CA ASP A 485 -0.60 13.85 9.13
C ASP A 485 -0.77 12.36 9.47
N TYR A 486 -1.89 11.79 9.04
CA TYR A 486 -2.28 10.41 9.28
C TYR A 486 -1.93 9.44 8.16
N THR A 487 -1.96 8.16 8.51
CA THR A 487 -2.21 7.07 7.58
C THR A 487 -3.62 6.53 7.81
N PRO A 488 -4.64 7.02 7.08
CA PRO A 488 -5.99 6.46 7.19
C PRO A 488 -6.01 4.95 6.93
N ILE A 489 -6.79 4.24 7.73
CA ILE A 489 -7.15 2.83 7.54
C ILE A 489 -8.67 2.77 7.47
N ILE A 490 -9.19 2.21 6.38
CA ILE A 490 -10.62 2.22 6.04
C ILE A 490 -11.20 0.82 6.23
N GLY A 491 -12.41 0.70 6.75
CA GLY A 491 -13.12 -0.58 6.79
C GLY A 491 -14.39 -0.47 7.63
N ASP A 492 -15.33 -1.38 7.46
CA ASP A 492 -16.57 -1.46 8.24
C ASP A 492 -16.30 -2.07 9.63
N PHE A 493 -15.61 -1.33 10.49
CA PHE A 493 -15.10 -1.87 11.74
C PHE A 493 -16.22 -2.18 12.75
N ASP A 494 -17.45 -1.71 12.56
CA ASP A 494 -18.59 -2.04 13.40
C ASP A 494 -19.62 -2.97 12.76
N ASP A 495 -19.45 -3.41 11.50
CA ASP A 495 -20.33 -4.34 10.78
C ASP A 495 -21.72 -3.72 10.55
N ASP A 496 -21.76 -2.42 10.21
CA ASP A 496 -22.98 -1.63 10.01
C ASP A 496 -23.34 -1.34 8.55
N GLY A 497 -22.51 -1.79 7.62
CA GLY A 497 -22.63 -1.59 6.18
C GLY A 497 -21.90 -0.34 5.67
N CYS A 498 -21.13 0.37 6.51
CA CYS A 498 -20.44 1.59 6.12
C CYS A 498 -18.98 1.64 6.57
N SER A 499 -18.11 2.21 5.73
CA SER A 499 -16.68 2.40 5.98
C SER A 499 -16.39 3.40 7.10
N ASP A 500 -15.77 2.90 8.15
CA ASP A 500 -15.14 3.70 9.18
C ASP A 500 -13.73 4.17 8.78
N VAL A 501 -13.20 5.14 9.54
CA VAL A 501 -11.84 5.66 9.35
C VAL A 501 -11.07 5.65 10.67
N LEU A 502 -10.08 4.78 10.76
CA LEU A 502 -9.02 4.88 11.77
C LEU A 502 -7.93 5.82 11.24
N TRP A 503 -7.81 6.99 11.87
CA TRP A 503 -6.75 7.95 11.58
C TRP A 503 -5.48 7.52 12.32
N TYR A 504 -4.80 6.50 11.82
CA TYR A 504 -3.63 5.94 12.48
C TYR A 504 -2.53 6.99 12.59
N GLU A 505 -2.16 7.29 13.84
CA GLU A 505 -1.17 8.28 14.26
C GLU A 505 0.04 7.58 14.88
N PRO A 506 0.94 7.04 14.04
CA PRO A 506 2.03 6.22 14.54
C PRO A 506 3.01 6.98 15.47
N THR A 507 3.02 8.31 15.44
CA THR A 507 3.84 9.19 16.28
C THR A 507 3.16 9.72 17.54
N ALA A 508 1.90 9.37 17.83
CA ALA A 508 1.22 9.88 19.01
C ALA A 508 1.98 9.47 20.30
N GLU A 509 2.31 10.43 21.17
CA GLU A 509 3.07 10.17 22.41
C GLU A 509 2.37 9.15 23.33
N ASP A 510 1.04 9.14 23.32
CA ASP A 510 0.21 8.22 24.08
C ASP A 510 -0.25 6.99 23.27
N GLY A 511 0.17 6.88 22.01
CA GLY A 511 -0.25 5.84 21.07
C GLY A 511 -1.73 5.92 20.69
N SER A 512 -2.39 7.07 20.89
CA SER A 512 -3.79 7.23 20.53
C SER A 512 -3.97 7.55 19.04
N SER A 513 -4.97 6.96 18.41
CA SER A 513 -5.37 7.24 17.04
C SER A 513 -6.86 7.60 16.99
N PRO A 514 -7.23 8.76 16.41
CA PRO A 514 -8.63 9.15 16.27
C PRO A 514 -9.42 8.15 15.43
N LEU A 515 -10.68 7.96 15.80
CA LEU A 515 -11.57 7.00 15.17
C LEU A 515 -12.86 7.68 14.75
N TRP A 516 -13.19 7.55 13.47
CA TRP A 516 -14.45 8.01 12.90
C TRP A 516 -15.27 6.78 12.54
N ARG A 517 -16.42 6.65 13.17
CA ARG A 517 -17.39 5.62 12.82
C ARG A 517 -18.41 6.19 11.86
N CYS A 518 -18.67 5.53 10.75
CA CYS A 518 -19.67 5.99 9.80
C CYS A 518 -21.07 6.02 10.43
N LEU A 519 -21.94 6.87 9.89
CA LEU A 519 -23.37 6.88 10.18
C LEU A 519 -24.12 6.59 8.87
N PRO A 520 -24.56 5.34 8.65
CA PRO A 520 -25.21 4.92 7.41
C PRO A 520 -26.39 5.81 7.02
N GLY A 521 -26.41 6.24 5.76
CA GLY A 521 -27.41 7.12 5.16
C GLY A 521 -27.36 8.59 5.63
N GLU A 522 -26.44 8.95 6.53
CA GLU A 522 -26.33 10.32 7.05
C GLU A 522 -25.24 11.15 6.35
N ARG A 523 -24.32 10.50 5.61
CA ARG A 523 -23.09 11.13 5.08
C ARG A 523 -22.33 11.88 6.17
N ASP A 524 -22.31 11.30 7.37
CA ASP A 524 -21.69 11.84 8.56
C ASP A 524 -20.93 10.76 9.33
N PHE A 525 -20.06 11.17 10.25
CA PHE A 525 -19.30 10.27 11.11
C PHE A 525 -19.54 10.61 12.59
N ALA A 526 -19.70 9.59 13.42
CA ALA A 526 -19.54 9.72 14.86
C ALA A 526 -18.04 9.76 15.22
N CYS A 527 -17.66 10.73 16.04
CA CYS A 527 -16.33 10.78 16.65
C CYS A 527 -16.29 9.84 17.86
N ASP A 528 -15.94 8.59 17.61
CA ASP A 528 -15.79 7.61 18.67
C ASP A 528 -14.50 7.87 19.49
N PRO A 529 -14.40 7.33 20.72
CA PRO A 529 -13.20 7.46 21.53
C PRO A 529 -11.96 6.97 20.76
N PRO A 530 -10.83 7.71 20.79
CA PRO A 530 -9.59 7.26 20.18
C PRO A 530 -9.16 5.89 20.71
N VAL A 531 -8.60 5.07 19.83
CA VAL A 531 -8.07 3.75 20.18
C VAL A 531 -6.57 3.85 20.42
N ILE A 532 -6.05 3.01 21.31
CA ILE A 532 -4.60 2.90 21.53
C ILE A 532 -4.07 1.82 20.60
N HIS A 533 -3.34 2.20 19.56
CA HIS A 533 -2.75 1.25 18.62
C HIS A 533 -1.58 0.49 19.26
N PRO A 534 -1.18 -0.66 18.71
CA PRO A 534 -0.06 -1.41 19.25
C PRO A 534 1.23 -0.57 19.18
N SER A 535 1.96 -0.53 20.28
CA SER A 535 3.25 0.18 20.36
C SER A 535 4.22 -0.39 19.33
N GLN A 536 4.77 0.47 18.45
CA GLN A 536 5.68 0.06 17.37
C GLN A 536 5.06 -0.98 16.41
N GLY A 537 3.73 -1.10 16.39
CA GLY A 537 3.00 -1.93 15.44
C GLY A 537 2.71 -1.14 14.16
N TYR A 538 2.82 -1.81 13.02
CA TYR A 538 2.51 -1.26 11.71
C TYR A 538 1.30 -1.99 11.13
N PRO A 539 0.29 -1.28 10.62
CA PRO A 539 -0.83 -1.93 9.96
C PRO A 539 -0.31 -2.57 8.67
N ILE A 540 -0.61 -3.85 8.49
CA ILE A 540 -0.25 -4.60 7.30
C ILE A 540 -1.49 -5.01 6.51
N GLY A 541 -2.68 -4.89 7.05
CA GLY A 541 -3.92 -5.10 6.32
C GLY A 541 -5.13 -4.74 7.16
N ASN A 542 -6.25 -4.51 6.49
CA ASN A 542 -7.58 -4.33 7.04
C ASN A 542 -8.60 -5.07 6.14
N GLY A 543 -9.70 -5.57 6.73
CA GLY A 543 -10.79 -6.21 5.99
C GLY A 543 -11.80 -6.96 6.87
N GLY A 544 -12.98 -7.28 6.33
CA GLY A 544 -14.08 -8.08 6.91
C GLY A 544 -15.43 -7.34 6.89
N ALA A 545 -16.51 -8.08 6.61
CA ALA A 545 -17.96 -7.76 6.58
C ALA A 545 -18.46 -6.35 6.14
N TYR A 546 -18.78 -6.17 4.83
CA TYR A 546 -20.07 -5.68 4.32
C TYR A 546 -21.00 -6.87 4.00
#